data_AF-A0A817RYK9-F1
#
_entry.id   AF-A0A817RYK9-F1
#
_cell.length_a   1.000
_cell.length_b   1.000
_cell.length_c   1.000
_cell.angle_alpha   90.00
_cell.angle_beta   90.00
_cell.angle_gamma   90.00
#
_symmetry.space_group_name_H-M   'P 1'
#
loop_
_entity.id
_entity.type
_entity.pdbx_description
1 polymer ?
#
loop_
_entity_poly.entity_id
_entity_poly.type
_entity_poly.pdbx_seq_one_letter_code
_entity_poly.pdbx_strand_id
1 'polypeptide(L)'
;VPYFASKTFDNRYSYSFNFIQNPEIYYSNINYLNIDLHKYNEFEQILVSQSVNRPCFRHVTRLSLNGYFTTYFCDAIRNNVDLTIIKHFEFSSTARTTEAFIQLIENMTNLSSIGIQYFHSLDLFNLVLSPNLSIRHLVLFDYEPETRKQLFYHICRLFPRLTHLTTDYHSRRELCYLLNEIVHLEQLTLRLAQDQYVPTYGWIKQHSRLQMNPFELRIFNMAHKERKLVLWINTNNNIVLSRHDQHHRVKNCSIQ
;
A
#
# COMPACT_ATOMS: atom_id res chain seq x y z
N VAL A 1 -14.41 -20.32 -26.45
CA VAL A 1 -13.37 -19.48 -25.82
C VAL A 1 -13.48 -19.69 -24.32
N PRO A 2 -12.50 -20.30 -23.64
CA PRO A 2 -12.57 -20.42 -22.18
C PRO A 2 -12.58 -19.00 -21.61
N TYR A 3 -13.65 -18.66 -20.91
CA TYR A 3 -13.92 -17.36 -20.31
C TYR A 3 -13.01 -17.22 -19.08
N PHE A 4 -11.74 -16.86 -19.27
CA PHE A 4 -10.90 -16.45 -18.15
C PHE A 4 -11.37 -15.05 -17.70
N ALA A 5 -12.34 -15.03 -16.78
CA ALA A 5 -12.96 -13.82 -16.23
C ALA A 5 -12.12 -13.13 -15.14
N SER A 6 -10.88 -13.58 -14.90
CA SER A 6 -10.04 -13.00 -13.87
C SER A 6 -9.55 -11.62 -14.30
N LYS A 7 -9.82 -10.61 -13.48
CA LYS A 7 -9.19 -9.28 -13.63
C LYS A 7 -7.79 -9.23 -13.04
N THR A 8 -7.36 -10.30 -12.39
CA THR A 8 -6.04 -10.43 -11.77
C THR A 8 -5.19 -11.42 -12.53
N PHE A 9 -3.98 -11.01 -12.88
CA PHE A 9 -2.92 -11.89 -13.32
C PHE A 9 -1.99 -12.19 -12.14
N ASP A 10 -1.65 -13.47 -11.95
CA ASP A 10 -0.71 -13.91 -10.93
C ASP A 10 0.24 -14.93 -11.56
N ASN A 11 1.52 -14.57 -11.68
CA ASN A 11 2.52 -15.42 -12.34
C ASN A 11 2.82 -16.71 -11.54
N ARG A 12 2.35 -16.85 -10.30
CA ARG A 12 2.50 -18.12 -9.55
C ARG A 12 1.72 -19.27 -10.16
N TYR A 13 0.76 -18.97 -11.05
CA TYR A 13 -0.05 -19.94 -11.80
C TYR A 13 0.31 -19.97 -13.30
N SER A 14 1.52 -19.51 -13.64
CA SER A 14 2.04 -19.32 -15.00
C SER A 14 1.88 -20.53 -15.93
N TYR A 15 2.09 -21.74 -15.38
CA TYR A 15 1.97 -23.03 -16.07
C TYR A 15 0.59 -23.27 -16.69
N SER A 16 -0.45 -22.57 -16.23
CA SER A 16 -1.81 -22.68 -16.78
C SER A 16 -1.98 -21.88 -18.09
N PHE A 17 -0.99 -21.06 -18.48
CA PHE A 17 -1.12 -20.13 -19.62
C PHE A 17 -0.82 -20.72 -20.99
N ASN A 18 -0.17 -21.90 -21.06
CA ASN A 18 0.03 -22.62 -22.32
C ASN A 18 -1.29 -23.00 -23.01
N PHE A 19 -2.42 -22.86 -22.32
CA PHE A 19 -3.77 -23.15 -22.82
C PHE A 19 -4.56 -21.91 -23.28
N ILE A 20 -3.98 -20.70 -23.20
CA ILE A 20 -4.65 -19.48 -23.66
C ILE A 20 -4.54 -19.36 -25.18
N GLN A 21 -5.67 -19.54 -25.86
CA GLN A 21 -5.77 -19.46 -27.32
C GLN A 21 -5.63 -18.04 -27.88
N ASN A 22 -5.96 -17.00 -27.08
CA ASN A 22 -5.81 -15.60 -27.48
C ASN A 22 -5.25 -14.75 -26.32
N PRO A 23 -3.91 -14.65 -26.20
CA PRO A 23 -3.26 -13.93 -25.12
C PRO A 23 -3.58 -12.44 -25.09
N GLU A 24 -3.75 -11.80 -26.25
CA GLU A 24 -4.04 -10.36 -26.33
C GLU A 24 -5.37 -10.00 -25.66
N ILE A 25 -6.44 -10.76 -25.97
CA ILE A 25 -7.75 -10.57 -25.33
C ILE A 25 -7.64 -10.84 -23.82
N TYR A 26 -6.89 -11.87 -23.42
CA TYR A 26 -6.71 -12.18 -22.01
C TYR A 26 -6.03 -11.02 -21.26
N TYR A 27 -4.88 -10.53 -21.74
CA TYR A 27 -4.15 -9.44 -21.09
C TYR A 27 -4.94 -8.12 -21.06
N SER A 28 -5.77 -7.86 -22.08
CA SER A 28 -6.64 -6.68 -22.10
C SER A 28 -7.70 -6.66 -20.99
N ASN A 29 -8.06 -7.82 -20.42
CA ASN A 29 -9.03 -7.91 -19.34
C ASN A 29 -8.40 -7.82 -17.94
N ILE A 30 -7.07 -7.80 -17.85
CA ILE A 30 -6.33 -7.72 -16.59
C ILE A 30 -6.27 -6.27 -16.13
N ASN A 31 -6.72 -6.02 -14.89
CA ASN A 31 -6.60 -4.73 -14.23
C ASN A 31 -5.63 -4.74 -13.04
N TYR A 32 -5.27 -5.92 -12.56
CA TYR A 32 -4.32 -6.13 -11.46
C TYR A 32 -3.25 -7.14 -11.88
N LEU A 33 -2.00 -6.71 -11.87
CA LEU A 33 -0.83 -7.54 -12.15
C LEU A 33 -0.10 -7.84 -10.84
N ASN A 34 -0.04 -9.11 -10.44
CA ASN A 34 0.70 -9.58 -9.28
C ASN A 34 1.86 -10.47 -9.74
N ILE A 35 3.10 -10.07 -9.46
CA ILE A 35 4.29 -10.74 -9.95
C ILE A 35 5.19 -11.11 -8.78
N ASP A 36 5.37 -12.41 -8.60
CA ASP A 36 6.38 -13.01 -7.76
C ASP A 36 7.67 -13.24 -8.58
N LEU A 37 8.67 -12.39 -8.33
CA LEU A 37 9.97 -12.39 -8.98
C LEU A 37 10.84 -13.58 -8.59
N HIS A 38 10.52 -14.30 -7.52
CA HIS A 38 11.20 -15.56 -7.24
C HIS A 38 10.92 -16.63 -8.31
N LYS A 39 9.87 -16.43 -9.12
CA LYS A 39 9.48 -17.29 -10.24
C LYS A 39 9.70 -16.60 -11.60
N TYR A 40 10.71 -15.73 -11.69
CA TYR A 40 10.93 -14.86 -12.84
C TYR A 40 11.01 -15.60 -14.20
N ASN A 41 11.67 -16.76 -14.26
CA ASN A 41 11.83 -17.53 -15.51
C ASN A 41 10.48 -17.87 -16.18
N GLU A 42 9.41 -17.99 -15.41
CA GLU A 42 8.06 -18.26 -15.92
C GLU A 42 7.39 -17.00 -16.48
N PHE A 43 7.76 -15.82 -15.97
CA PHE A 43 7.26 -14.53 -16.43
C PHE A 43 8.03 -14.02 -17.66
N GLU A 44 9.32 -14.32 -17.76
CA GLU A 44 10.15 -13.97 -18.93
C GLU A 44 9.60 -14.57 -20.23
N GLN A 45 9.10 -15.82 -20.20
CA GLN A 45 8.46 -16.45 -21.36
C GLN A 45 7.23 -15.67 -21.87
N ILE A 46 6.52 -15.00 -20.97
CA ILE A 46 5.35 -14.19 -21.30
C ILE A 46 5.77 -12.86 -21.92
N LEU A 47 6.86 -12.24 -21.42
CA LEU A 47 7.32 -10.92 -21.86
C LEU A 47 8.20 -10.94 -23.12
N VAL A 48 8.96 -12.01 -23.36
CA VAL A 48 9.89 -12.12 -24.51
C VAL A 48 9.15 -12.41 -25.82
N SER A 49 7.89 -12.84 -25.77
CA SER A 49 7.17 -13.35 -26.94
C SER A 49 6.45 -12.31 -27.80
N GLN A 50 6.46 -11.01 -27.47
CA GLN A 50 5.58 -10.04 -28.15
C GLN A 50 6.22 -8.68 -28.50
N SER A 51 5.67 -8.05 -29.53
CA SER A 51 6.26 -6.94 -30.29
C SER A 51 6.60 -5.70 -29.44
N VAL A 52 7.82 -5.20 -29.65
CA VAL A 52 8.51 -4.08 -28.95
C VAL A 52 7.70 -2.76 -28.80
N ASN A 53 6.57 -2.60 -29.48
CA ASN A 53 5.88 -1.30 -29.60
C ASN A 53 4.46 -1.24 -29.02
N ARG A 54 3.98 -2.28 -28.31
CA ARG A 54 2.62 -2.31 -27.76
C ARG A 54 2.62 -3.01 -26.39
N PRO A 55 2.35 -2.29 -25.28
CA PRO A 55 2.23 -2.93 -23.98
C PRO A 55 1.17 -4.02 -24.02
N CYS A 56 1.47 -5.18 -23.44
CA CYS A 56 0.55 -6.31 -23.30
C CYS A 56 -0.57 -5.99 -22.31
N PHE A 57 -0.21 -5.32 -21.22
CA PHE A 57 -1.08 -5.03 -20.07
C PHE A 57 -1.51 -3.55 -20.06
N ARG A 58 -2.41 -3.17 -20.98
CA ARG A 58 -2.82 -1.76 -21.18
C ARG A 58 -3.90 -1.24 -20.24
N HIS A 59 -4.50 -2.13 -19.45
CA HIS A 59 -5.61 -1.77 -18.54
C HIS A 59 -5.27 -2.05 -17.09
N VAL A 60 -4.02 -2.42 -16.82
CA VAL A 60 -3.51 -2.63 -15.47
C VAL A 60 -3.44 -1.29 -14.76
N THR A 61 -4.17 -1.18 -13.65
CA THR A 61 -4.18 0.01 -12.79
C THR A 61 -3.59 -0.29 -11.40
N ARG A 62 -3.41 -1.57 -11.07
CA ARG A 62 -2.73 -2.05 -9.87
C ARG A 62 -1.58 -2.98 -10.25
N LEU A 63 -0.41 -2.72 -9.69
CA LEU A 63 0.79 -3.53 -9.89
C LEU A 63 1.37 -3.91 -8.52
N SER A 64 1.60 -5.20 -8.31
CA SER A 64 2.24 -5.74 -7.11
C SER A 64 3.42 -6.59 -7.52
N LEU A 65 4.56 -6.31 -6.91
CA LEU A 65 5.85 -6.90 -7.25
C LEU A 65 6.52 -7.39 -5.97
N ASN A 66 6.85 -8.68 -5.93
CA ASN A 66 7.46 -9.33 -4.78
C ASN A 66 8.76 -10.03 -5.18
N GLY A 67 9.88 -9.69 -4.53
CA GLY A 67 11.17 -10.36 -4.69
C GLY A 67 12.27 -9.44 -5.25
N TYR A 68 13.28 -10.03 -5.90
CA TYR A 68 14.48 -9.30 -6.33
C TYR A 68 14.30 -8.58 -7.67
N PHE A 69 14.47 -7.26 -7.66
CA PHE A 69 14.39 -6.42 -8.84
C PHE A 69 15.77 -6.22 -9.47
N THR A 70 15.82 -6.46 -10.76
CA THR A 70 16.94 -6.10 -11.61
C THR A 70 16.51 -4.99 -12.56
N THR A 71 17.48 -4.26 -13.12
CA THR A 71 17.22 -3.30 -14.20
C THR A 71 16.53 -3.97 -15.38
N TYR A 72 16.97 -5.17 -15.75
CA TYR A 72 16.33 -5.99 -16.78
C TYR A 72 14.84 -6.24 -16.52
N PHE A 73 14.47 -6.56 -15.27
CA PHE A 73 13.07 -6.74 -14.91
C PHE A 73 12.27 -5.44 -15.06
N CYS A 74 12.82 -4.32 -14.61
CA CYS A 74 12.16 -3.02 -14.74
C CYS A 74 11.92 -2.65 -16.19
N ASP A 75 12.89 -2.89 -17.08
CA ASP A 75 12.72 -2.67 -18.52
C ASP A 75 11.63 -3.59 -19.10
N ALA A 76 11.60 -4.84 -18.67
CA ALA A 76 10.58 -5.80 -19.09
C ALA A 76 9.17 -5.33 -18.70
N ILE A 77 8.99 -4.78 -17.48
CA ILE A 77 7.73 -4.17 -17.05
C ILE A 77 7.41 -2.91 -17.85
N ARG A 78 8.36 -1.99 -18.01
CA ARG A 78 8.17 -0.73 -18.76
C ARG A 78 7.72 -0.97 -20.20
N ASN A 79 8.23 -2.02 -20.83
CA ASN A 79 7.89 -2.37 -22.21
C ASN A 79 6.51 -3.03 -22.34
N ASN A 80 6.00 -3.65 -21.27
CA ASN A 80 4.81 -4.50 -21.32
C ASN A 80 3.61 -3.98 -20.53
N VAL A 81 3.80 -2.98 -19.67
CA VAL A 81 2.76 -2.39 -18.83
C VAL A 81 2.70 -0.88 -19.11
N ASP A 82 1.51 -0.36 -19.35
CA ASP A 82 1.32 1.09 -19.40
C ASP A 82 1.41 1.67 -17.99
N LEU A 83 2.61 2.15 -17.63
CA LEU A 83 2.88 2.71 -16.30
C LEU A 83 2.13 4.02 -16.03
N THR A 84 1.70 4.73 -17.08
CA THR A 84 1.06 6.03 -16.93
C THR A 84 -0.33 5.92 -16.31
N ILE A 85 -0.98 4.76 -16.40
CA ILE A 85 -2.33 4.53 -15.84
C ILE A 85 -2.31 3.81 -14.49
N ILE A 86 -1.14 3.45 -13.98
CA ILE A 86 -0.99 2.78 -12.69
C ILE A 86 -1.38 3.74 -11.57
N LYS A 87 -2.35 3.32 -10.76
CA LYS A 87 -2.88 4.07 -9.61
C LYS A 87 -2.42 3.52 -8.27
N HIS A 88 -2.14 2.21 -8.23
CA HIS A 88 -1.77 1.48 -7.03
C HIS A 88 -0.55 0.63 -7.29
N PHE A 89 0.50 0.84 -6.50
CA PHE A 89 1.73 0.08 -6.59
C PHE A 89 2.07 -0.56 -5.26
N GLU A 90 2.44 -1.83 -5.28
CA GLU A 90 2.89 -2.58 -4.11
C GLU A 90 4.24 -3.22 -4.40
N PHE A 91 5.14 -3.09 -3.44
CA PHE A 91 6.50 -3.57 -3.53
C PHE A 91 6.90 -4.29 -2.24
N SER A 92 7.40 -5.51 -2.38
CA SER A 92 8.06 -6.23 -1.31
C SER A 92 9.38 -6.81 -1.82
N SER A 93 10.43 -6.67 -1.03
CA SER A 93 11.74 -7.27 -1.32
C SER A 93 12.51 -7.49 -0.02
N THR A 94 13.33 -8.53 -0.03
CA THR A 94 14.34 -8.78 1.01
C THR A 94 15.75 -8.42 0.55
N ALA A 95 15.94 -8.11 -0.73
CA ALA A 95 17.22 -7.81 -1.35
C ALA A 95 17.31 -6.33 -1.74
N ARG A 96 18.53 -5.78 -1.75
CA ARG A 96 18.75 -4.36 -2.02
C ARG A 96 18.54 -4.04 -3.50
N THR A 97 17.53 -3.23 -3.83
CA THR A 97 17.06 -3.04 -5.23
C THR A 97 16.77 -1.59 -5.59
N THR A 98 17.50 -0.66 -5.00
CA THR A 98 17.13 0.75 -4.88
C THR A 98 16.94 1.44 -6.24
N GLU A 99 17.92 1.35 -7.14
CA GLU A 99 17.92 2.06 -8.44
C GLU A 99 16.80 1.60 -9.38
N ALA A 100 16.61 0.29 -9.50
CA ALA A 100 15.59 -0.31 -10.36
C ALA A 100 14.17 0.11 -9.92
N PHE A 101 13.93 0.20 -8.60
CA PHE A 101 12.66 0.65 -8.05
C PHE A 101 12.33 2.09 -8.45
N ILE A 102 13.30 3.02 -8.36
CA ILE A 102 13.07 4.44 -8.65
C ILE A 102 12.76 4.65 -10.12
N GLN A 103 13.54 4.01 -11.00
CA GLN A 103 13.29 4.04 -12.43
C GLN A 103 11.86 3.61 -12.74
N LEU A 104 11.32 2.63 -12.02
CA LEU A 104 9.95 2.20 -12.22
C LEU A 104 8.93 3.22 -11.69
N ILE A 105 9.12 3.73 -10.47
CA ILE A 105 8.20 4.69 -9.83
C ILE A 105 8.12 6.02 -10.58
N GLU A 106 9.24 6.54 -11.08
CA GLU A 106 9.27 7.83 -11.80
C GLU A 106 8.45 7.80 -13.10
N ASN A 107 8.23 6.62 -13.67
CA ASN A 107 7.37 6.43 -14.86
C ASN A 107 5.87 6.29 -14.51
N MET A 108 5.49 6.20 -13.22
CA MET A 108 4.10 6.08 -12.78
C MET A 108 3.49 7.44 -12.42
N THR A 109 3.01 8.18 -13.42
CA THR A 109 2.56 9.57 -13.26
C THR A 109 1.20 9.72 -12.58
N ASN A 110 0.34 8.69 -12.58
CA ASN A 110 -0.99 8.71 -11.96
C ASN A 110 -1.07 7.97 -10.61
N LEU A 111 0.08 7.73 -9.98
CA LEU A 111 0.18 6.93 -8.77
C LEU A 111 -0.50 7.63 -7.57
N SER A 112 -1.50 6.98 -6.98
CA SER A 112 -2.29 7.50 -5.85
C SER A 112 -2.05 6.75 -4.54
N SER A 113 -1.53 5.53 -4.64
CA SER A 113 -1.29 4.64 -3.51
C SER A 113 -0.01 3.85 -3.71
N ILE A 114 0.81 3.79 -2.65
CA ILE A 114 2.02 2.97 -2.61
C ILE A 114 1.98 2.06 -1.39
N GLY A 115 2.32 0.79 -1.56
CA GLY A 115 2.66 -0.14 -0.48
C GLY A 115 4.11 -0.58 -0.59
N ILE A 116 4.89 -0.45 0.48
CA ILE A 116 6.30 -0.84 0.54
C ILE A 116 6.51 -1.72 1.77
N GLN A 117 7.03 -2.92 1.56
CA GLN A 117 7.52 -3.82 2.60
C GLN A 117 9.00 -4.11 2.31
N TYR A 118 9.88 -3.30 2.89
CA TYR A 118 11.30 -3.31 2.52
C TYR A 118 12.17 -2.71 3.62
N PHE A 119 13.19 -3.47 4.03
CA PHE A 119 14.09 -3.12 5.13
C PHE A 119 14.84 -1.81 4.91
N HIS A 120 15.44 -1.67 3.74
CA HIS A 120 16.20 -0.48 3.36
C HIS A 120 15.32 0.60 2.71
N SER A 121 14.06 0.75 3.15
CA SER A 121 13.11 1.71 2.57
C SER A 121 13.60 3.16 2.60
N LEU A 122 14.41 3.55 3.59
CA LEU A 122 15.03 4.87 3.62
C LEU A 122 15.85 5.14 2.34
N ASP A 123 16.59 4.14 1.84
CA ASP A 123 17.38 4.28 0.60
C ASP A 123 16.47 4.61 -0.60
N LEU A 124 15.26 4.02 -0.66
CA LEU A 124 14.29 4.33 -1.72
C LEU A 124 13.90 5.82 -1.67
N PHE A 125 13.55 6.32 -0.47
CA PHE A 125 13.09 7.70 -0.30
C PHE A 125 14.21 8.74 -0.41
N ASN A 126 15.45 8.36 -0.15
CA ASN A 126 16.62 9.24 -0.38
C ASN A 126 16.82 9.57 -1.85
N LEU A 127 16.42 8.66 -2.73
CA LEU A 127 16.63 8.79 -4.16
C LEU A 127 15.42 9.40 -4.89
N VAL A 128 14.26 9.52 -4.24
CA VAL A 128 13.13 10.28 -4.79
C VAL A 128 13.43 11.78 -4.70
N LEU A 129 13.66 12.38 -5.87
CA LEU A 129 14.12 13.78 -5.98
C LEU A 129 12.99 14.82 -5.85
N SER A 130 11.73 14.44 -6.10
CA SER A 130 10.61 15.39 -6.12
C SER A 130 9.40 14.91 -5.31
N PRO A 131 8.68 15.83 -4.64
CA PRO A 131 7.42 15.49 -3.99
C PRO A 131 6.37 15.00 -4.98
N ASN A 132 5.66 13.95 -4.62
CA ASN A 132 4.55 13.43 -5.40
C ASN A 132 3.23 13.91 -4.79
N LEU A 133 2.54 14.78 -5.54
CA LEU A 133 1.28 15.40 -5.11
C LEU A 133 0.04 14.55 -5.37
N SER A 134 0.14 13.39 -6.03
CA SER A 134 -1.00 12.50 -6.29
C SER A 134 -1.15 11.40 -5.23
N ILE A 135 -0.08 11.04 -4.53
CA ILE A 135 -0.13 10.01 -3.48
C ILE A 135 -0.96 10.50 -2.29
N ARG A 136 -1.96 9.69 -1.93
CA ARG A 136 -2.86 9.89 -0.78
C ARG A 136 -2.77 8.75 0.21
N HIS A 137 -2.34 7.57 -0.23
CA HIS A 137 -2.27 6.37 0.60
C HIS A 137 -0.87 5.76 0.58
N LEU A 138 -0.32 5.53 1.76
CA LEU A 138 0.96 4.86 1.96
C LEU A 138 0.77 3.69 2.93
N VAL A 139 1.24 2.52 2.51
CA VAL A 139 1.45 1.37 3.39
C VAL A 139 2.95 1.14 3.48
N LEU A 140 3.49 1.05 4.69
CA LEU A 140 4.92 0.93 4.89
C LEU A 140 5.22 -0.03 6.05
N PHE A 141 6.01 -1.06 5.79
CA PHE A 141 6.34 -2.07 6.79
C PHE A 141 7.80 -2.52 6.69
N ASP A 142 8.24 -3.16 7.77
CA ASP A 142 9.51 -3.88 7.87
C ASP A 142 10.75 -3.03 7.59
N TYR A 143 10.73 -1.75 7.96
CA TYR A 143 11.83 -0.80 7.77
C TYR A 143 12.79 -0.72 8.96
N GLU A 144 14.03 -0.27 8.72
CA GLU A 144 15.09 -0.13 9.72
C GLU A 144 14.69 0.70 10.96
N PRO A 145 14.72 0.15 12.19
CA PRO A 145 14.32 0.85 13.41
C PRO A 145 15.10 2.13 13.72
N GLU A 146 16.38 2.17 13.37
CA GLU A 146 17.28 3.30 13.67
C GLU A 146 17.05 4.50 12.74
N THR A 147 16.48 4.26 11.55
CA THR A 147 16.30 5.29 10.52
C THR A 147 14.88 5.85 10.47
N ARG A 148 13.94 5.31 11.27
CA ARG A 148 12.51 5.67 11.28
C ARG A 148 12.22 7.15 11.29
N LYS A 149 12.90 7.91 12.16
CA LYS A 149 12.68 9.35 12.26
C LYS A 149 13.00 10.06 10.94
N GLN A 150 14.11 9.68 10.31
CA GLN A 150 14.50 10.22 9.02
C GLN A 150 13.52 9.75 7.93
N LEU A 151 13.14 8.48 7.93
CA LEU A 151 12.15 7.91 7.01
C LEU A 151 10.83 8.69 7.03
N PHE A 152 10.24 8.93 8.21
CA PHE A 152 9.00 9.70 8.31
C PHE A 152 9.17 11.17 7.95
N TYR A 153 10.34 11.77 8.21
CA TYR A 153 10.65 13.10 7.70
C TYR A 153 10.62 13.13 6.16
N HIS A 154 11.21 12.13 5.50
CA HIS A 154 11.12 12.01 4.04
C HIS A 154 9.69 11.82 3.56
N ILE A 155 8.89 10.98 4.22
CA ILE A 155 7.48 10.75 3.88
C ILE A 155 6.68 12.06 3.93
N CYS A 156 6.83 12.85 5.00
CA CYS A 156 6.14 14.13 5.14
C CYS A 156 6.55 15.11 4.02
N ARG A 157 7.84 15.14 3.67
CA ARG A 157 8.38 15.98 2.60
C ARG A 157 7.90 15.55 1.20
N LEU A 158 7.90 14.25 0.94
CA LEU A 158 7.65 13.68 -0.38
C LEU A 158 6.16 13.53 -0.68
N PHE A 159 5.32 13.31 0.34
CA PHE A 159 3.88 13.11 0.18
C PHE A 159 3.08 14.13 1.00
N PRO A 160 3.15 15.42 0.65
CA PRO A 160 2.53 16.49 1.44
C PRO A 160 0.99 16.39 1.50
N ARG A 161 0.37 15.57 0.63
CA ARG A 161 -1.08 15.35 0.60
C ARG A 161 -1.48 13.97 1.12
N LEU A 162 -0.60 13.27 1.84
CA LEU A 162 -0.90 11.96 2.40
C LEU A 162 -2.10 12.05 3.36
N THR A 163 -3.16 11.28 3.08
CA THR A 163 -4.35 11.22 3.93
C THR A 163 -4.50 9.88 4.64
N HIS A 164 -3.89 8.81 4.13
CA HIS A 164 -3.95 7.47 4.71
C HIS A 164 -2.53 6.94 4.90
N LEU A 165 -2.19 6.57 6.14
CA LEU A 165 -0.92 5.91 6.46
C LEU A 165 -1.21 4.59 7.19
N THR A 166 -0.62 3.52 6.70
CA THR A 166 -0.59 2.22 7.38
C THR A 166 0.87 1.86 7.67
N THR A 167 1.22 1.63 8.94
CA THR A 167 2.61 1.36 9.34
C THR A 167 2.71 0.57 10.64
N ASP A 168 3.92 0.17 11.03
CA ASP A 168 4.17 -0.45 12.33
C ASP A 168 4.09 0.55 13.49
N TYR A 169 3.49 0.12 14.60
CA TYR A 169 3.59 0.86 15.86
C TYR A 169 4.89 0.50 16.57
N HIS A 170 5.69 1.51 16.87
CA HIS A 170 6.91 1.32 17.65
C HIS A 170 6.88 2.03 19.00
N SER A 171 6.37 3.26 19.06
CA SER A 171 6.34 4.00 20.31
C SER A 171 5.26 5.08 20.34
N ARG A 172 4.88 5.47 21.56
CA ARG A 172 4.02 6.64 21.81
C ARG A 172 4.61 7.93 21.22
N ARG A 173 5.92 8.14 21.37
CA ARG A 173 6.61 9.32 20.85
C ARG A 173 6.48 9.43 19.33
N GLU A 174 6.60 8.32 18.63
CA GLU A 174 6.44 8.25 17.19
C GLU A 174 4.99 8.46 16.76
N LEU A 175 4.03 7.87 17.48
CA LEU A 175 2.62 8.15 17.24
C LEU A 175 2.30 9.65 17.38
N CYS A 176 2.80 10.32 18.43
CA CYS A 176 2.68 11.77 18.56
C CYS A 176 3.27 12.51 17.35
N TYR A 177 4.47 12.12 16.93
CA TYR A 177 5.13 12.72 15.76
C TYR A 177 4.27 12.58 14.51
N LEU A 178 3.83 11.36 14.17
CA LEU A 178 3.00 11.10 12.98
C LEU A 178 1.70 11.91 13.00
N LEU A 179 1.01 11.95 14.14
CA LEU A 179 -0.26 12.67 14.27
C LEU A 179 -0.08 14.19 14.19
N ASN A 180 1.07 14.73 14.58
CA ASN A 180 1.33 16.17 14.56
C ASN A 180 1.90 16.65 13.22
N GLU A 181 2.77 15.86 12.59
CA GLU A 181 3.48 16.27 11.38
C GLU A 181 2.68 16.00 10.10
N ILE A 182 1.88 14.93 10.05
CA ILE A 182 1.06 14.61 8.88
C ILE A 182 -0.29 15.33 9.00
N VAL A 183 -0.31 16.60 8.62
CA VAL A 183 -1.44 17.53 8.84
C VAL A 183 -2.73 17.09 8.13
N HIS A 184 -2.62 16.45 6.97
CA HIS A 184 -3.77 16.03 6.18
C HIS A 184 -4.21 14.58 6.45
N LEU A 185 -3.63 13.93 7.46
CA LEU A 185 -3.99 12.55 7.80
C LEU A 185 -5.47 12.45 8.21
N GLU A 186 -6.21 11.62 7.47
CA GLU A 186 -7.61 11.24 7.69
C GLU A 186 -7.71 9.84 8.31
N GLN A 187 -6.75 8.96 8.02
CA GLN A 187 -6.68 7.63 8.62
C GLN A 187 -5.25 7.23 8.96
N LEU A 188 -5.03 6.82 10.21
CA LEU A 188 -3.80 6.15 10.64
C LEU A 188 -4.11 4.71 11.03
N THR A 189 -3.47 3.76 10.38
CA THR A 189 -3.53 2.35 10.73
C THR A 189 -2.18 1.90 11.25
N LEU A 190 -2.19 1.29 12.43
CA LEU A 190 -0.99 0.79 13.08
C LEU A 190 -1.09 -0.72 13.27
N ARG A 191 -0.03 -1.44 12.89
CA ARG A 191 0.18 -2.85 13.28
C ARG A 191 0.92 -2.87 14.62
N LEU A 192 0.38 -3.59 15.60
CA LEU A 192 0.95 -3.72 16.94
C LEU A 192 1.19 -5.21 17.22
N ALA A 193 2.32 -5.52 17.87
CA ALA A 193 2.48 -6.82 18.50
C ALA A 193 1.53 -6.96 19.72
N GLN A 194 1.18 -8.19 20.10
CA GLN A 194 0.22 -8.46 21.18
C GLN A 194 0.64 -7.91 22.55
N ASP A 195 1.94 -7.82 22.81
CA ASP A 195 2.54 -7.37 24.07
C ASP A 195 2.78 -5.85 24.13
N GLN A 196 2.68 -5.15 23.00
CA GLN A 196 2.86 -3.71 22.97
C GLN A 196 1.77 -2.95 23.73
N TYR A 197 2.11 -1.78 24.25
CA TYR A 197 1.12 -0.87 24.81
C TYR A 197 0.18 -0.35 23.72
N VAL A 198 -1.13 -0.35 24.00
CA VAL A 198 -2.15 0.22 23.10
C VAL A 198 -2.51 1.64 23.56
N PRO A 199 -2.23 2.67 22.75
CA PRO A 199 -2.62 4.04 23.06
C PRO A 199 -4.13 4.18 23.25
N THR A 200 -4.52 4.81 24.37
CA THR A 200 -5.93 5.08 24.67
C THR A 200 -6.40 6.35 23.98
N TYR A 201 -7.72 6.46 23.80
CA TYR A 201 -8.36 7.67 23.28
C TYR A 201 -7.92 8.94 24.03
N GLY A 202 -7.98 8.91 25.37
CA GLY A 202 -7.59 10.06 26.21
C GLY A 202 -6.13 10.45 26.05
N TRP A 203 -5.23 9.46 25.96
CA TRP A 203 -3.82 9.73 25.74
C TRP A 203 -3.56 10.38 24.37
N ILE A 204 -4.15 9.85 23.30
CA ILE A 204 -4.03 10.39 21.94
C ILE A 204 -4.54 11.84 21.89
N LYS A 205 -5.71 12.10 22.49
CA LYS A 205 -6.33 13.42 22.51
C LYS A 205 -5.46 14.46 23.23
N GLN A 206 -4.78 14.07 24.32
CA GLN A 206 -3.93 14.96 25.10
C GLN A 206 -2.57 15.26 24.45
N HIS A 207 -2.04 14.35 23.63
CA HIS A 207 -0.65 14.42 23.14
C HIS A 207 -0.54 14.59 21.63
N SER A 208 -1.63 14.98 20.95
CA SER A 208 -1.62 15.25 19.51
C SER A 208 -2.43 16.50 19.18
N ARG A 209 -2.30 16.98 17.94
CA ARG A 209 -3.13 18.06 17.37
C ARG A 209 -4.63 17.74 17.34
N LEU A 210 -5.03 16.51 17.68
CA LEU A 210 -6.41 16.06 17.72
C LEU A 210 -7.15 16.47 19.00
N GLN A 211 -6.54 17.26 19.89
CA GLN A 211 -7.20 17.77 21.10
C GLN A 211 -8.57 18.42 20.79
N MET A 212 -8.65 19.12 19.67
CA MET A 212 -9.84 19.87 19.23
C MET A 212 -10.59 19.19 18.07
N ASN A 213 -10.08 18.07 17.53
CA ASN A 213 -10.67 17.41 16.36
C ASN A 213 -11.34 16.10 16.76
N PRO A 214 -12.57 15.82 16.30
CA PRO A 214 -13.19 14.53 16.53
C PRO A 214 -12.42 13.43 15.79
N PHE A 215 -12.21 12.32 16.46
CA PHE A 215 -11.62 11.13 15.87
C PHE A 215 -12.27 9.87 16.44
N GLU A 216 -12.23 8.80 15.67
CA GLU A 216 -12.64 7.47 16.08
C GLU A 216 -11.40 6.58 16.26
N LEU A 217 -11.44 5.72 17.27
CA LEU A 217 -10.38 4.75 17.57
C LEU A 217 -10.99 3.36 17.64
N ARG A 218 -10.54 2.43 16.79
CA ARG A 218 -10.87 1.01 16.88
C ARG A 218 -9.62 0.16 16.99
N ILE A 219 -9.76 -0.96 17.70
CA ILE A 219 -8.70 -1.95 17.87
C ILE A 219 -9.27 -3.29 17.43
N PHE A 220 -8.54 -3.98 16.56
CA PHE A 220 -8.89 -5.29 16.05
C PHE A 220 -7.82 -6.28 16.48
N ASN A 221 -8.25 -7.42 17.01
CA ASN A 221 -7.36 -8.55 17.22
C ASN A 221 -7.19 -9.27 15.89
N MET A 222 -5.94 -9.46 15.47
CA MET A 222 -5.58 -10.16 14.23
C MET A 222 -5.09 -11.57 14.58
N ALA A 223 -4.94 -12.42 13.56
CA ALA A 223 -4.27 -13.70 13.70
C ALA A 223 -2.79 -13.49 14.15
N HIS A 224 -2.15 -14.56 14.63
CA HIS A 224 -0.70 -14.57 14.92
C HIS A 224 -0.20 -13.57 15.98
N LYS A 225 -0.99 -13.29 17.02
CA LYS A 225 -0.57 -12.39 18.12
C LYS A 225 -0.28 -10.96 17.64
N GLU A 226 -1.03 -10.50 16.65
CA GLU A 226 -1.01 -9.13 16.18
C GLU A 226 -2.31 -8.42 16.52
N ARG A 227 -2.24 -7.09 16.65
CA ARG A 227 -3.40 -6.21 16.76
C ARG A 227 -3.27 -5.11 15.74
N LYS A 228 -4.41 -4.62 15.27
CA LYS A 228 -4.52 -3.49 14.38
C LYS A 228 -5.23 -2.37 15.11
N LEU A 229 -4.58 -1.23 15.28
CA LEU A 229 -5.21 0.00 15.74
C LEU A 229 -5.53 0.86 14.52
N VAL A 230 -6.77 1.33 14.43
CA VAL A 230 -7.20 2.24 13.37
C VAL A 230 -7.76 3.49 13.99
N LEU A 231 -7.21 4.62 13.55
CA LEU A 231 -7.62 5.95 13.93
C LEU A 231 -8.22 6.64 12.69
N TRP A 232 -9.48 7.06 12.77
CA TRP A 232 -10.10 7.91 11.75
C TRP A 232 -10.17 9.33 12.29
N ILE A 233 -9.51 10.25 11.60
CA ILE A 233 -9.40 11.65 11.96
C ILE A 233 -10.38 12.42 11.09
N ASN A 234 -11.37 13.06 11.73
CA ASN A 234 -12.26 13.91 10.98
C ASN A 234 -11.62 15.29 10.79
N THR A 235 -11.16 15.56 9.57
CA THR A 235 -10.57 16.85 9.18
C THR A 235 -11.64 17.88 8.78
N ASN A 236 -12.90 17.47 8.62
CA ASN A 236 -14.03 18.32 8.25
C ASN A 236 -15.06 18.34 9.37
N ASN A 237 -15.28 19.49 10.00
CA ASN A 237 -16.33 19.70 11.01
C ASN A 237 -17.78 19.51 10.48
N ASN A 238 -17.97 18.98 9.27
CA ASN A 238 -19.25 18.69 8.65
C ASN A 238 -19.33 17.20 8.30
N ILE A 239 -20.06 16.43 9.12
CA ILE A 239 -21.19 15.56 8.76
C ILE A 239 -21.35 14.43 9.81
N VAL A 240 -22.51 14.48 10.46
CA VAL A 240 -23.40 13.39 10.88
C VAL A 240 -22.76 12.00 11.01
N LEU A 241 -22.61 11.58 12.27
CA LEU A 241 -22.53 10.17 12.66
C LEU A 241 -23.73 9.41 12.05
N SER A 242 -23.53 8.69 10.95
CA SER A 242 -24.49 7.70 10.50
C SER A 242 -24.49 6.55 11.51
N ARG A 243 -25.52 6.55 12.35
CA ARG A 243 -25.94 5.39 13.14
C ARG A 243 -26.35 4.26 12.18
N HIS A 244 -25.43 3.46 11.69
CA HIS A 244 -25.72 2.15 11.12
C HIS A 244 -24.67 1.18 11.63
N ASP A 245 -24.91 0.67 12.84
CA ASP A 245 -24.62 -0.70 13.31
C ASP A 245 -25.10 -0.87 14.77
N GLN A 246 -26.34 -0.46 15.04
CA GLN A 246 -27.08 -0.85 16.25
C GLN A 246 -28.34 -1.62 15.87
N HIS A 247 -28.17 -2.75 15.19
CA HIS A 247 -29.21 -3.77 15.15
C HIS A 247 -28.59 -5.16 15.24
N HIS A 248 -28.19 -5.54 16.46
CA HIS A 248 -28.43 -6.89 16.96
C HIS A 248 -28.70 -6.83 18.48
N ARG A 249 -30.00 -6.73 18.78
CA ARG A 249 -30.72 -7.23 19.96
C ARG A 249 -30.02 -7.15 21.33
N VAL A 250 -30.32 -6.08 22.06
CA VAL A 250 -30.66 -6.17 23.49
C VAL A 250 -32.15 -5.80 23.63
N LYS A 251 -32.97 -6.81 23.94
CA LYS A 251 -34.33 -6.75 24.48
C LYS A 251 -34.35 -7.90 25.50
N ASN A 252 -34.61 -7.77 26.79
CA ASN A 252 -35.25 -6.73 27.58
C ASN A 252 -34.71 -6.83 29.03
N CYS A 253 -34.50 -5.69 29.70
CA CYS A 253 -34.90 -5.54 31.12
C CYS A 253 -36.41 -5.18 31.08
N SER A 254 -37.29 -5.50 32.02
CA SER A 254 -37.17 -5.72 33.46
C SER A 254 -38.54 -6.11 34.05
N ILE A 255 -38.52 -6.83 35.18
CA ILE A 255 -39.43 -6.75 36.35
C ILE A 255 -40.91 -7.12 36.17
N GLN A 256 -41.30 -8.25 36.77
CA GLN A 256 -42.19 -8.28 37.95
C GLN A 256 -41.54 -9.20 38.99
#